data_AF-A0A8S1C2W4-F1
#
_entry.id   AF-A0A8S1C2W4-F1
#
_cell.length_a   1.000
_cell.length_b   1.000
_cell.length_c   1.000
_cell.angle_alpha   90.00
_cell.angle_beta   90.00
_cell.angle_gamma   90.00
#
_symmetry.space_group_name_H-M   'P 1'
#
loop_
_entity.id
_entity.type
_entity.pdbx_description
1 polymer ?
#
loop_
_entity_poly.entity_id
_entity_poly.type
_entity_poly.pdbx_seq_one_letter_code
_entity_poly.pdbx_strand_id
1 'polypeptide(L)'
;MANYHKPESKTIQELRDIANKLRIHSISSTSASKSGHPTSCASIAELMSVLFFHTMRYKVSAPKDASSDRFVLSKGHAAPILYAAWAEAGLFPVADLQNLRKIDSDLEGHPTPRLNFIDVGTGSLGQGLSVAAGMAYVGKYFDKASYRTYCLLGDGESAEGSVWEALHFASYYKLDNLCVIFDVNRLGQSEPTSLQHDMEVYRKRLDAFGFNALVVDGHDVEELTKAFHEASVTKGKPTAIIAKTFKGRNFPKVEDEENWHGKPLGDKADATIEHLKSLIKNAGPLQLHPQKPLVEDAPATNISNIQLSSPPNYKLGQKVATRESYGVALTKIAENNKHVIALDGDTKNSTYSEKIKKVSTDRYVECFIAEQNLVGVAIGAACRGRTVPFVSTFAAFFTRAFDQIRMGAISQTNVNFAGSHCGVSIGEDGPSQMGLEDIAMFRTIPGATVFYPSDAVSCERAIELSANTKGVCFIRTSRPATAVIYPNETVFQVIGSKFYP
;
A
#
# COMPACT_ATOMS: atom_id res chain seq x y z
N MET A 1 -2.81 29.43 -7.61
CA MET A 1 -2.73 28.06 -8.18
C MET A 1 -1.82 28.15 -9.40
N ALA A 2 -0.88 27.22 -9.58
CA ALA A 2 -0.07 27.20 -10.79
C ALA A 2 -0.99 26.92 -11.99
N ASN A 3 -0.88 27.71 -13.06
CA ASN A 3 -1.67 27.48 -14.27
C ASN A 3 -1.17 26.22 -14.98
N TYR A 4 -2.07 25.46 -15.60
CA TYR A 4 -1.68 24.35 -16.46
C TYR A 4 -0.93 24.90 -17.67
N HIS A 5 0.31 24.45 -17.84
CA HIS A 5 1.09 24.69 -19.05
C HIS A 5 1.11 23.41 -19.86
N LYS A 6 0.42 23.43 -21.01
CA LYS A 6 0.42 22.31 -21.95
C LYS A 6 1.88 21.96 -22.31
N PRO A 7 2.31 20.70 -22.16
CA PRO A 7 3.65 20.30 -22.55
C PRO A 7 3.90 20.54 -24.04
N GLU A 8 5.14 20.84 -24.40
CA GLU A 8 5.52 21.01 -25.80
C GLU A 8 5.25 19.74 -26.60
N SER A 9 4.94 19.88 -27.89
CA SER A 9 4.67 18.75 -28.79
C SER A 9 5.79 17.71 -28.80
N LYS A 10 7.05 18.14 -28.63
CA LYS A 10 8.21 17.23 -28.51
C LYS A 10 8.12 16.37 -27.25
N THR A 11 7.81 16.97 -26.10
CA THR A 11 7.61 16.26 -24.83
C THR A 11 6.46 15.26 -24.94
N ILE A 12 5.33 15.65 -25.52
CA ILE A 12 4.20 14.75 -25.74
C ILE A 12 4.59 13.56 -26.62
N GLN A 13 5.32 13.80 -27.72
CA GLN A 13 5.78 12.72 -28.58
C GLN A 13 6.77 11.78 -27.87
N GLU A 14 7.68 12.34 -27.07
CA GLU A 14 8.65 11.53 -26.33
C GLU A 14 7.98 10.66 -25.26
N LEU A 15 6.95 11.15 -24.59
CA LEU A 15 6.13 10.35 -23.67
C LEU A 15 5.39 9.21 -24.41
N ARG A 16 4.95 9.41 -25.66
CA ARG A 16 4.38 8.33 -26.49
C ARG A 16 5.44 7.29 -26.85
N ASP A 17 6.64 7.75 -27.20
CA ASP A 17 7.77 6.87 -27.53
C ASP A 17 8.18 6.02 -26.30
N ILE A 18 8.24 6.62 -25.10
CA ILE A 18 8.46 5.92 -23.83
C ILE A 18 7.38 4.87 -23.60
N ALA A 19 6.09 5.20 -23.76
CA ALA A 19 5.01 4.23 -23.60
C ALA A 19 5.20 3.00 -24.50
N ASN A 20 5.61 3.20 -25.76
CA ASN A 20 5.90 2.08 -26.66
C ASN A 20 7.16 1.29 -26.26
N LYS A 21 8.22 1.94 -25.76
CA LYS A 21 9.37 1.23 -25.17
C LYS A 21 8.95 0.36 -23.98
N LEU A 22 8.13 0.89 -23.08
CA LEU A 22 7.59 0.15 -21.93
C LEU A 22 6.76 -1.07 -22.36
N ARG A 23 5.97 -0.95 -23.43
CA ARG A 23 5.28 -2.11 -24.04
C ARG A 23 6.26 -3.16 -24.55
N ILE A 24 7.26 -2.76 -25.33
CA ILE A 24 8.28 -3.65 -25.89
C ILE A 24 9.03 -4.40 -24.79
N HIS A 25 9.43 -3.70 -23.72
CA HIS A 25 10.09 -4.32 -22.57
C HIS A 25 9.20 -5.33 -21.86
N SER A 26 7.92 -4.99 -21.66
CA SER A 26 6.95 -5.89 -21.04
C SER A 26 6.74 -7.17 -21.87
N ILE A 27 6.66 -7.06 -23.20
CA ILE A 27 6.60 -8.22 -24.10
C ILE A 27 7.89 -9.04 -23.96
N SER A 28 9.05 -8.40 -24.11
CA SER A 28 10.35 -9.08 -24.08
C SER A 28 10.57 -9.86 -22.78
N SER A 29 10.32 -9.24 -21.62
CA SER A 29 10.46 -9.88 -20.30
C SER A 29 9.51 -11.04 -20.09
N THR A 30 8.24 -10.91 -20.52
CA THR A 30 7.24 -11.98 -20.34
C THR A 30 7.44 -13.13 -21.33
N SER A 31 7.97 -12.84 -22.53
CA SER A 31 8.44 -13.86 -23.47
C SER A 31 9.65 -14.62 -22.93
N ALA A 32 10.65 -13.91 -22.37
CA ALA A 32 11.85 -14.54 -21.79
C ALA A 32 11.52 -15.48 -20.62
N SER A 33 10.58 -15.07 -19.76
CA SER A 33 10.12 -15.87 -18.62
C SER A 33 9.02 -16.88 -18.96
N LYS A 34 8.54 -16.89 -20.21
CA LYS A 34 7.42 -17.73 -20.69
C LYS A 34 6.15 -17.63 -19.84
N SER A 35 5.99 -16.53 -19.09
CA SER A 35 4.83 -16.28 -18.23
C SER A 35 4.71 -14.78 -17.93
N GLY A 36 3.53 -14.33 -17.50
CA GLY A 36 3.29 -12.93 -17.11
C GLY A 36 2.19 -12.25 -17.93
N HIS A 37 2.04 -10.94 -17.75
CA HIS A 37 0.82 -10.21 -18.11
C HIS A 37 1.08 -9.04 -19.09
N PRO A 38 1.64 -9.27 -20.29
CA PRO A 38 2.00 -8.19 -21.22
C PRO A 38 0.79 -7.35 -21.65
N THR A 39 -0.40 -7.96 -21.80
CA THR A 39 -1.64 -7.22 -22.16
C THR A 39 -2.12 -6.28 -21.05
N SER A 40 -1.88 -6.65 -19.79
CA SER A 40 -2.23 -5.83 -18.63
C SER A 40 -1.22 -4.71 -18.39
N CYS A 41 0.01 -4.88 -18.90
CA CYS A 41 1.03 -3.83 -18.97
C CYS A 41 0.68 -2.83 -20.08
N ALA A 42 0.28 -3.32 -21.26
CA ALA A 42 0.04 -2.50 -22.44
C ALA A 42 -1.09 -1.46 -22.27
N SER A 43 -2.13 -1.78 -21.49
CA SER A 43 -3.23 -0.85 -21.21
C SER A 43 -2.78 0.40 -20.44
N ILE A 44 -1.69 0.31 -19.68
CA ILE A 44 -1.23 1.38 -18.79
C ILE A 44 0.07 2.04 -19.22
N ALA A 45 0.53 1.79 -20.45
CA ALA A 45 1.84 2.27 -20.87
C ALA A 45 1.94 3.80 -20.92
N GLU A 46 0.90 4.50 -21.41
CA GLU A 46 0.86 5.96 -21.39
C GLU A 46 0.74 6.50 -19.95
N LEU A 47 -0.10 5.88 -19.10
CA LEU A 47 -0.21 6.23 -17.69
C LEU A 47 1.14 6.15 -16.97
N MET A 48 1.88 5.05 -17.16
CA MET A 48 3.21 4.84 -16.59
C MET A 48 4.23 5.84 -17.13
N SER A 49 4.22 6.08 -18.44
CA SER A 49 5.08 7.06 -19.10
C SER A 49 4.88 8.46 -18.52
N VAL A 50 3.63 8.94 -18.47
CA VAL A 50 3.30 10.27 -17.96
C VAL A 50 3.56 10.39 -16.46
N LEU A 51 3.30 9.34 -15.67
CA LEU A 51 3.59 9.34 -14.25
C LEU A 51 5.10 9.42 -13.98
N PHE A 52 5.90 8.51 -14.54
CA PHE A 52 7.32 8.40 -14.21
C PHE A 52 8.19 9.50 -14.83
N PHE A 53 7.87 9.96 -16.04
CA PHE A 53 8.76 10.85 -16.81
C PHE A 53 8.24 12.29 -16.95
N HIS A 54 7.09 12.60 -16.35
CA HIS A 54 6.54 13.97 -16.37
C HIS A 54 5.95 14.40 -15.04
N THR A 55 5.08 13.59 -14.44
CA THR A 55 4.24 13.99 -13.30
C THR A 55 4.96 13.85 -11.97
N MET A 56 5.48 12.66 -11.67
CA MET A 56 6.05 12.35 -10.37
C MET A 56 7.38 13.08 -10.15
N ARG A 57 7.72 13.25 -8.88
CA ARG A 57 8.98 13.80 -8.42
C ARG A 57 9.69 12.81 -7.51
N TYR A 58 10.77 12.19 -7.95
CA TYR A 58 11.49 11.19 -7.17
C TYR A 58 12.98 11.12 -7.52
N LYS A 59 13.78 10.54 -6.61
CA LYS A 59 15.21 10.34 -6.81
C LYS A 59 15.47 8.91 -7.29
N VAL A 60 15.93 8.76 -8.53
CA VAL A 60 16.37 7.45 -9.07
C VAL A 60 17.49 6.86 -8.21
N SER A 61 18.47 7.68 -7.82
CA SER A 61 19.59 7.24 -6.97
C SER A 61 19.20 6.87 -5.53
N ALA A 62 17.98 7.21 -5.10
CA ALA A 62 17.47 6.93 -3.77
C ALA A 62 15.95 6.65 -3.82
N PRO A 63 15.52 5.47 -4.32
CA PRO A 63 14.10 5.21 -4.58
C PRO A 63 13.17 5.31 -3.34
N LYS A 64 13.71 5.09 -2.14
CA LYS A 64 13.00 5.26 -0.85
C LYS A 64 13.19 6.63 -0.21
N ASP A 65 13.69 7.63 -0.94
CA ASP A 65 13.83 8.99 -0.41
C ASP A 65 12.52 9.51 0.19
N ALA A 66 12.61 10.10 1.37
CA ALA A 66 11.43 10.45 2.17
C ALA A 66 10.57 11.55 1.55
N SER A 67 11.12 12.37 0.64
CA SER A 67 10.42 13.48 -0.01
C SER A 67 9.98 13.14 -1.44
N SER A 68 10.28 11.93 -1.93
CA SER A 68 9.88 11.48 -3.26
C SER A 68 8.41 11.12 -3.33
N ASP A 69 7.72 11.43 -4.42
CA ASP A 69 6.37 10.92 -4.66
C ASP A 69 6.32 9.39 -4.53
N ARG A 70 5.18 8.88 -4.06
CA ARG A 70 4.94 7.45 -3.88
C ARG A 70 4.11 6.93 -5.04
N PHE A 71 4.48 5.76 -5.54
CA PHE A 71 3.71 5.03 -6.55
C PHE A 71 3.40 3.62 -6.05
N VAL A 72 2.12 3.27 -6.03
CA VAL A 72 1.64 1.93 -5.70
C VAL A 72 0.96 1.34 -6.92
N LEU A 73 1.56 0.30 -7.50
CA LEU A 73 0.93 -0.51 -8.54
C LEU A 73 0.00 -1.54 -7.88
N SER A 74 -1.26 -1.16 -7.62
CA SER A 74 -2.25 -2.02 -6.97
C SER A 74 -2.58 -3.25 -7.81
N LYS A 75 -2.68 -3.09 -9.13
CA LYS A 75 -2.72 -4.21 -10.09
C LYS A 75 -1.36 -4.89 -10.26
N GLY A 76 -0.82 -5.47 -9.19
CA GLY A 76 0.58 -5.92 -9.10
C GLY A 76 1.01 -6.89 -10.19
N HIS A 77 0.09 -7.61 -10.84
CA HIS A 77 0.41 -8.51 -11.94
C HIS A 77 1.00 -7.80 -13.18
N ALA A 78 0.83 -6.47 -13.29
CA ALA A 78 1.50 -5.62 -14.28
C ALA A 78 2.95 -5.24 -13.88
N ALA A 79 3.57 -5.96 -12.93
CA ALA A 79 4.95 -5.76 -12.49
C ALA A 79 5.97 -5.50 -13.62
N PRO A 80 5.94 -6.21 -14.77
CA PRO A 80 6.92 -6.01 -15.84
C PRO A 80 7.02 -4.56 -16.34
N ILE A 81 5.90 -3.82 -16.40
CA ILE A 81 5.95 -2.41 -16.84
C ILE A 81 6.49 -1.47 -15.79
N LEU A 82 6.29 -1.79 -14.50
CA LEU A 82 6.91 -1.06 -13.40
C LEU A 82 8.43 -1.25 -13.42
N TYR A 83 8.90 -2.47 -13.65
CA TYR A 83 10.33 -2.75 -13.79
C TYR A 83 10.91 -2.04 -15.02
N ALA A 84 10.19 -2.07 -16.15
CA ALA A 84 10.59 -1.35 -17.36
C ALA A 84 10.70 0.16 -17.12
N ALA A 85 9.77 0.77 -16.37
CA ALA A 85 9.82 2.19 -16.05
C ALA A 85 11.03 2.56 -15.18
N TRP A 86 11.38 1.73 -14.19
CA TRP A 86 12.59 1.93 -13.38
C TRP A 86 13.89 1.71 -14.15
N ALA A 87 13.92 0.75 -15.08
CA ALA A 87 15.07 0.52 -15.96
C ALA A 87 15.28 1.71 -16.92
N GLU A 88 14.20 2.19 -17.55
CA GLU A 88 14.24 3.38 -18.42
C GLU A 88 14.54 4.67 -17.65
N ALA A 89 14.15 4.75 -16.38
CA ALA A 89 14.58 5.82 -15.47
C ALA A 89 16.08 5.76 -15.12
N GLY A 90 16.78 4.67 -15.46
CA GLY A 90 18.21 4.49 -15.25
C GLY A 90 18.59 3.90 -13.89
N LEU A 91 17.66 3.25 -13.17
CA LEU A 91 17.98 2.64 -11.88
C LEU A 91 18.86 1.39 -12.02
N PHE A 92 18.61 0.60 -13.06
CA PHE A 92 19.35 -0.62 -13.37
C PHE A 92 19.32 -0.87 -14.89
N PRO A 93 20.24 -1.68 -15.45
CA PRO A 93 20.31 -1.94 -16.89
C PRO A 93 19.02 -2.56 -17.45
N VAL A 94 18.56 -2.07 -18.61
CA VAL A 94 17.42 -2.65 -19.35
C VAL A 94 17.60 -4.14 -19.66
N ALA A 95 18.84 -4.61 -19.83
CA ALA A 95 19.13 -6.03 -20.06
C ALA A 95 18.68 -6.93 -18.89
N ASP A 96 18.67 -6.44 -17.65
CA ASP A 96 18.28 -7.23 -16.48
C ASP A 96 16.79 -7.59 -16.49
N LEU A 97 15.97 -6.85 -17.26
CA LEU A 97 14.55 -7.16 -17.47
C LEU A 97 14.31 -8.55 -18.08
N GLN A 98 15.33 -9.15 -18.72
CA GLN A 98 15.28 -10.52 -19.24
C GLN A 98 15.35 -11.59 -18.13
N ASN A 99 15.62 -11.19 -16.89
CA ASN A 99 15.68 -12.08 -15.73
C ASN A 99 14.37 -12.17 -14.94
N LEU A 100 13.30 -11.55 -15.45
CA LEU A 100 11.96 -11.62 -14.86
C LEU A 100 11.59 -13.06 -14.46
N ARG A 101 11.09 -13.24 -13.22
CA ARG A 101 10.59 -14.49 -12.63
C ARG A 101 11.62 -15.63 -12.50
N LYS A 102 12.90 -15.39 -12.77
CA LYS A 102 13.94 -16.38 -12.47
C LYS A 102 14.18 -16.43 -10.96
N ILE A 103 14.54 -17.61 -10.46
CA ILE A 103 14.76 -17.85 -9.02
C ILE A 103 15.91 -17.03 -8.44
N ASP A 104 16.88 -16.67 -9.26
CA ASP A 104 18.08 -15.88 -8.95
C ASP A 104 17.91 -14.39 -9.26
N SER A 105 16.70 -13.94 -9.59
CA SER A 105 16.38 -12.53 -9.82
C SER A 105 15.41 -12.00 -8.78
N ASP A 106 15.63 -10.74 -8.37
CA ASP A 106 14.68 -10.00 -7.54
C ASP A 106 13.51 -9.42 -8.38
N LEU A 107 13.58 -9.46 -9.71
CA LEU A 107 12.47 -9.10 -10.60
C LEU A 107 11.43 -10.22 -10.61
N GLU A 108 10.62 -10.27 -9.57
CA GLU A 108 9.63 -11.32 -9.32
C GLU A 108 8.37 -11.20 -10.20
N GLY A 109 7.45 -12.16 -10.09
CA GLY A 109 6.20 -12.14 -10.86
C GLY A 109 5.21 -11.02 -10.47
N HIS A 110 5.38 -10.48 -9.27
CA HIS A 110 4.65 -9.36 -8.67
C HIS A 110 5.65 -8.49 -7.89
N PRO A 111 5.40 -7.19 -7.67
CA PRO A 111 6.30 -6.34 -6.89
C PRO A 111 6.45 -6.85 -5.46
N THR A 112 7.67 -6.86 -4.93
CA THR A 112 7.97 -7.11 -3.52
C THR A 112 9.09 -6.19 -3.04
N PRO A 113 9.14 -5.83 -1.74
CA PRO A 113 10.10 -4.85 -1.22
C PRO A 113 11.53 -5.40 -1.06
N ARG A 114 11.82 -6.61 -1.55
CA ARG A 114 13.20 -7.05 -1.84
C ARG A 114 13.88 -6.08 -2.80
N LEU A 115 13.10 -5.55 -3.75
CA LEU A 115 13.49 -4.44 -4.59
C LEU A 115 13.35 -3.13 -3.79
N ASN A 116 14.45 -2.38 -3.67
CA ASN A 116 14.48 -1.14 -2.89
C ASN A 116 13.58 -0.02 -3.46
N PHE A 117 13.08 -0.16 -4.68
CA PHE A 117 12.17 0.78 -5.32
C PHE A 117 10.69 0.38 -5.18
N ILE A 118 10.40 -0.68 -4.41
CA ILE A 118 9.07 -1.15 -4.08
C ILE A 118 8.85 -1.00 -2.57
N ASP A 119 7.75 -0.33 -2.18
CA ASP A 119 7.38 -0.16 -0.78
C ASP A 119 6.55 -1.32 -0.23
N VAL A 120 5.68 -1.93 -1.05
CA VAL A 120 4.75 -3.02 -0.65
C VAL A 120 4.53 -4.03 -1.77
N GLY A 121 4.16 -5.25 -1.39
CA GLY A 121 3.68 -6.27 -2.33
C GLY A 121 2.18 -6.14 -2.61
N THR A 122 1.79 -6.27 -3.88
CA THR A 122 0.42 -5.98 -4.37
C THR A 122 -0.14 -7.08 -5.28
N GLY A 123 0.37 -8.31 -5.15
CA GLY A 123 -0.13 -9.44 -5.96
C GLY A 123 -1.58 -9.84 -5.63
N SER A 124 -1.99 -9.67 -4.37
CA SER A 124 -3.41 -9.77 -4.00
C SER A 124 -4.10 -8.43 -4.31
N LEU A 125 -5.11 -8.48 -5.18
CA LEU A 125 -5.79 -7.29 -5.69
C LEU A 125 -6.60 -6.58 -4.60
N GLY A 126 -6.89 -5.29 -4.81
CA GLY A 126 -7.73 -4.48 -3.94
C GLY A 126 -7.02 -3.91 -2.71
N GLN A 127 -5.77 -4.32 -2.44
CA GLN A 127 -5.05 -3.89 -1.25
C GLN A 127 -4.22 -2.62 -1.42
N GLY A 128 -3.72 -2.35 -2.64
CA GLY A 128 -2.78 -1.25 -2.88
C GLY A 128 -3.35 0.13 -2.59
N LEU A 129 -4.66 0.31 -2.77
CA LEU A 129 -5.32 1.59 -2.47
C LEU A 129 -5.35 1.91 -0.97
N SER A 130 -5.61 0.93 -0.10
CA SER A 130 -5.52 1.14 1.36
C SER A 130 -4.12 1.53 1.79
N VAL A 131 -3.09 0.88 1.24
CA VAL A 131 -1.69 1.24 1.50
C VAL A 131 -1.39 2.66 1.02
N ALA A 132 -1.79 3.00 -0.21
CA ALA A 132 -1.59 4.34 -0.76
C ALA A 132 -2.30 5.41 0.08
N ALA A 133 -3.50 5.11 0.59
CA ALA A 133 -4.21 6.00 1.51
C ALA A 133 -3.45 6.20 2.83
N GLY A 134 -2.83 5.15 3.38
CA GLY A 134 -1.93 5.25 4.54
C GLY A 134 -0.70 6.13 4.28
N MET A 135 -0.04 5.95 3.13
CA MET A 135 1.09 6.80 2.72
C MET A 135 0.67 8.27 2.55
N ALA A 136 -0.47 8.53 1.90
CA ALA A 136 -1.01 9.86 1.71
C ALA A 136 -1.43 10.52 3.04
N TYR A 137 -2.04 9.75 3.95
CA TYR A 137 -2.39 10.20 5.28
C TYR A 137 -1.14 10.66 6.05
N VAL A 138 -0.09 9.83 6.06
CA VAL A 138 1.18 10.19 6.69
C VAL A 138 1.78 11.43 6.04
N GLY A 139 1.83 11.51 4.72
CA GLY A 139 2.33 12.69 4.00
C GLY A 139 1.64 13.97 4.40
N LYS A 140 0.32 13.93 4.51
CA LYS A 140 -0.51 15.09 4.80
C LYS A 140 -0.50 15.49 6.27
N TYR A 141 -0.71 14.54 7.17
CA TYR A 141 -1.02 14.83 8.58
C TYR A 141 0.17 14.65 9.52
N PHE A 142 1.10 13.75 9.20
CA PHE A 142 2.27 13.46 10.03
C PHE A 142 3.54 14.14 9.53
N ASP A 143 3.96 13.80 8.32
CA ASP A 143 5.16 14.37 7.69
C ASP A 143 4.94 15.84 7.36
N LYS A 144 3.70 16.21 6.99
CA LYS A 144 3.33 17.54 6.48
C LYS A 144 4.24 17.96 5.32
N ALA A 145 4.53 17.00 4.46
CA ALA A 145 5.47 17.12 3.36
C ALA A 145 4.73 17.27 2.02
N SER A 146 5.43 17.80 1.02
CA SER A 146 4.85 18.13 -0.28
C SER A 146 4.62 16.92 -1.20
N TYR A 147 5.14 15.74 -0.85
CA TYR A 147 5.02 14.55 -1.70
C TYR A 147 3.57 14.12 -1.90
N ARG A 148 3.32 13.58 -3.09
CA ARG A 148 2.03 13.01 -3.48
C ARG A 148 2.12 11.49 -3.53
N THR A 149 0.96 10.86 -3.47
CA THR A 149 0.82 9.41 -3.62
C THR A 149 -0.07 9.10 -4.82
N TYR A 150 0.40 8.23 -5.69
CA TYR A 150 -0.30 7.75 -6.87
C TYR A 150 -0.55 6.25 -6.73
N CYS A 151 -1.80 5.82 -6.94
CA CYS A 151 -2.18 4.42 -6.89
C CYS A 151 -2.86 4.03 -8.19
N LEU A 152 -2.33 3.02 -8.89
CA LEU A 152 -2.90 2.53 -10.14
C LEU A 152 -3.52 1.15 -9.91
N LEU A 153 -4.83 1.05 -10.15
CA LEU A 153 -5.62 -0.16 -9.96
C LEU A 153 -6.37 -0.57 -11.24
N GLY A 154 -6.69 -1.84 -11.37
CA GLY A 154 -7.48 -2.37 -12.47
C GLY A 154 -8.99 -2.19 -12.26
N ASP A 155 -9.75 -2.11 -13.33
CA ASP A 155 -11.21 -2.13 -13.29
C ASP A 155 -11.79 -3.41 -12.67
N GLY A 156 -11.25 -4.59 -13.00
CA GLY A 156 -11.66 -5.86 -12.38
C GLY A 156 -11.31 -5.92 -10.89
N GLU A 157 -10.20 -5.29 -10.51
CA GLU A 157 -9.78 -5.15 -9.11
C GLU A 157 -10.74 -4.26 -8.30
N SER A 158 -11.40 -3.28 -8.92
CA SER A 158 -12.38 -2.42 -8.24
C SER A 158 -13.65 -3.14 -7.75
N ALA A 159 -13.80 -4.43 -8.05
CA ALA A 159 -14.83 -5.27 -7.46
C ALA A 159 -14.55 -5.62 -5.99
N GLU A 160 -13.29 -5.56 -5.55
CA GLU A 160 -12.90 -5.83 -4.17
C GLU A 160 -13.48 -4.78 -3.20
N GLY A 161 -14.13 -5.23 -2.13
CA GLY A 161 -14.74 -4.36 -1.12
C GLY A 161 -13.74 -3.42 -0.45
N SER A 162 -12.51 -3.89 -0.26
CA SER A 162 -11.40 -3.13 0.33
C SER A 162 -11.04 -1.86 -0.45
N VAL A 163 -11.25 -1.83 -1.77
CA VAL A 163 -11.09 -0.62 -2.60
C VAL A 163 -12.07 0.46 -2.13
N TRP A 164 -13.32 0.09 -1.89
CA TRP A 164 -14.38 1.03 -1.48
C TRP A 164 -14.22 1.51 -0.04
N GLU A 165 -13.76 0.64 0.86
CA GLU A 165 -13.33 1.03 2.21
C GLU A 165 -12.21 2.10 2.15
N ALA A 166 -11.23 1.93 1.26
CA ALA A 166 -10.14 2.88 1.09
C ALA A 166 -10.57 4.20 0.44
N LEU A 167 -11.50 4.16 -0.52
CA LEU A 167 -12.11 5.37 -1.10
C LEU A 167 -12.84 6.17 -0.02
N HIS A 168 -13.65 5.51 0.82
CA HIS A 168 -14.30 6.15 1.97
C HIS A 168 -13.25 6.85 2.84
N PHE A 169 -12.22 6.12 3.26
CA PHE A 169 -11.16 6.64 4.14
C PHE A 169 -10.48 7.87 3.53
N ALA A 170 -10.08 7.80 2.26
CA ALA A 170 -9.37 8.89 1.59
C ALA A 170 -10.22 10.17 1.47
N SER A 171 -11.52 10.01 1.21
CA SER A 171 -12.48 11.11 1.14
C SER A 171 -12.73 11.74 2.52
N TYR A 172 -13.00 10.89 3.52
CA TYR A 172 -13.22 11.32 4.91
C TYR A 172 -12.04 12.14 5.43
N TYR A 173 -10.82 11.65 5.20
CA TYR A 173 -9.58 12.33 5.56
C TYR A 173 -9.10 13.36 4.54
N LYS A 174 -9.90 13.69 3.53
CA LYS A 174 -9.63 14.75 2.55
C LYS A 174 -8.23 14.64 1.93
N LEU A 175 -7.81 13.44 1.54
CA LEU A 175 -6.45 13.15 1.06
C LEU A 175 -6.21 13.73 -0.35
N ASP A 176 -6.14 15.06 -0.47
CA ASP A 176 -5.87 15.80 -1.71
C ASP A 176 -4.43 15.66 -2.26
N ASN A 177 -3.57 14.96 -1.52
CA ASN A 177 -2.28 14.46 -1.98
C ASN A 177 -2.35 13.03 -2.55
N LEU A 178 -3.52 12.40 -2.58
CA LEU A 178 -3.76 11.09 -3.21
C LEU A 178 -4.42 11.25 -4.59
N CYS A 179 -3.83 10.59 -5.59
CA CYS A 179 -4.40 10.41 -6.92
C CYS A 179 -4.56 8.92 -7.21
N VAL A 180 -5.79 8.47 -7.44
CA VAL A 180 -6.10 7.08 -7.78
C VAL A 180 -6.36 6.99 -9.28
N ILE A 181 -5.81 5.99 -9.95
CA ILE A 181 -5.96 5.77 -11.38
C ILE A 181 -6.67 4.45 -11.58
N PHE A 182 -7.85 4.48 -12.19
CA PHE A 182 -8.61 3.31 -12.62
C PHE A 182 -8.26 3.01 -14.08
N ASP A 183 -7.53 1.92 -14.32
CA ASP A 183 -7.30 1.38 -15.67
C ASP A 183 -8.55 0.62 -16.12
N VAL A 184 -9.47 1.33 -16.78
CA VAL A 184 -10.72 0.75 -17.29
C VAL A 184 -10.50 0.18 -18.68
N ASN A 185 -9.85 -0.98 -18.69
CA ASN A 185 -9.47 -1.71 -19.90
C ASN A 185 -10.54 -2.71 -20.39
N ARG A 186 -11.73 -2.71 -19.77
CA ARG A 186 -12.92 -3.53 -20.06
C ARG A 186 -12.83 -4.99 -19.61
N LEU A 187 -11.64 -5.55 -19.40
CA LEU A 187 -11.44 -6.99 -19.33
C LEU A 187 -10.79 -7.43 -18.01
N GLY A 188 -11.44 -8.38 -17.33
CA GLY A 188 -10.90 -9.09 -16.18
C GLY A 188 -9.92 -10.19 -16.58
N GLN A 189 -9.79 -11.22 -15.74
CA GLN A 189 -8.97 -12.38 -16.05
C GLN A 189 -9.64 -13.32 -17.06
N SER A 190 -10.92 -13.64 -16.83
CA SER A 190 -11.65 -14.68 -17.55
C SER A 190 -12.75 -14.17 -18.46
N GLU A 191 -13.18 -12.93 -18.29
CA GLU A 191 -14.34 -12.34 -18.96
C GLU A 191 -14.27 -10.80 -18.88
N PRO A 192 -15.16 -10.07 -19.58
CA PRO A 192 -15.32 -8.63 -19.39
C PRO A 192 -15.66 -8.25 -17.95
N THR A 193 -15.16 -7.12 -17.48
CA THR A 193 -15.49 -6.61 -16.14
C THR A 193 -16.96 -6.19 -16.08
N SER A 194 -17.54 -6.20 -14.87
CA SER A 194 -18.99 -6.00 -14.68
C SER A 194 -19.53 -4.67 -15.21
N LEU A 195 -18.69 -3.64 -15.32
CA LEU A 195 -19.05 -2.34 -15.88
C LEU A 195 -18.46 -2.11 -17.28
N GLN A 196 -17.57 -2.97 -17.77
CA GLN A 196 -16.92 -2.81 -19.08
C GLN A 196 -16.39 -1.37 -19.25
N HIS A 197 -16.82 -0.66 -20.30
CA HIS A 197 -16.51 0.76 -20.54
C HIS A 197 -17.66 1.71 -20.17
N ASP A 198 -18.53 1.35 -19.22
CA ASP A 198 -19.50 2.29 -18.62
C ASP A 198 -18.78 3.28 -17.69
N MET A 199 -18.06 4.21 -18.32
CA MET A 199 -17.25 5.23 -17.65
C MET A 199 -18.09 6.12 -16.73
N GLU A 200 -19.37 6.30 -17.06
CA GLU A 200 -20.27 7.14 -16.30
C GLU A 200 -20.67 6.48 -14.97
N VAL A 201 -20.87 5.16 -14.94
CA VAL A 201 -21.09 4.46 -13.66
C VAL A 201 -19.84 4.50 -12.79
N TYR A 202 -18.64 4.31 -13.34
CA TYR A 202 -17.40 4.51 -12.59
C TYR A 202 -17.32 5.92 -11.99
N ARG A 203 -17.60 6.94 -12.80
CA ARG A 203 -17.60 8.34 -12.37
C ARG A 203 -18.62 8.59 -11.25
N LYS A 204 -19.87 8.18 -11.42
CA LYS A 204 -20.93 8.31 -10.41
C LYS A 204 -20.56 7.66 -9.09
N ARG A 205 -19.95 6.47 -9.13
CA ARG A 205 -19.49 5.79 -7.91
C ARG A 205 -18.40 6.62 -7.21
N LEU A 206 -17.41 7.12 -7.94
CA LEU A 206 -16.32 7.90 -7.35
C LEU A 206 -16.78 9.27 -6.85
N ASP A 207 -17.68 9.94 -7.56
CA ASP A 207 -18.33 11.17 -7.11
C ASP A 207 -19.11 10.94 -5.81
N ALA A 208 -19.88 9.83 -5.73
CA ALA A 208 -20.63 9.47 -4.53
C ALA A 208 -19.72 9.18 -3.32
N PHE A 209 -18.50 8.69 -3.56
CA PHE A 209 -17.48 8.51 -2.52
C PHE A 209 -16.68 9.79 -2.25
N GLY A 210 -17.00 10.93 -2.88
CA GLY A 210 -16.44 12.25 -2.56
C GLY A 210 -15.14 12.60 -3.28
N PHE A 211 -14.82 11.92 -4.39
CA PHE A 211 -13.62 12.20 -5.17
C PHE A 211 -13.84 13.34 -6.17
N ASN A 212 -12.74 13.95 -6.62
CA ASN A 212 -12.71 14.61 -7.92
C ASN A 212 -12.56 13.54 -9.00
N ALA A 213 -13.64 13.16 -9.70
CA ALA A 213 -13.61 12.10 -10.70
C ALA A 213 -13.40 12.65 -12.11
N LEU A 214 -12.28 12.30 -12.75
CA LEU A 214 -11.88 12.76 -14.08
C LEU A 214 -11.90 11.59 -15.06
N VAL A 215 -12.84 11.57 -16.00
CA VAL A 215 -12.86 10.59 -17.10
C VAL A 215 -11.94 11.07 -18.21
N VAL A 216 -11.06 10.19 -18.68
CA VAL A 216 -10.06 10.52 -19.71
C VAL A 216 -9.88 9.38 -20.72
N ASP A 217 -9.39 9.67 -21.92
CA ASP A 217 -8.73 8.68 -22.77
C ASP A 217 -7.38 8.30 -22.14
N GLY A 218 -7.27 7.05 -21.68
CA GLY A 218 -6.07 6.55 -21.03
C GLY A 218 -4.87 6.37 -21.97
N HIS A 219 -5.05 6.57 -23.27
CA HIS A 219 -4.00 6.53 -24.28
C HIS A 219 -3.69 7.91 -24.88
N ASP A 220 -4.40 8.96 -24.47
CA ASP A 220 -4.04 10.34 -24.81
C ASP A 220 -3.09 10.93 -23.75
N VAL A 221 -1.81 10.91 -24.08
CA VAL A 221 -0.74 11.51 -23.27
C VAL A 221 -1.04 12.97 -22.87
N GLU A 222 -1.63 13.76 -23.76
CA GLU A 222 -1.94 15.16 -23.44
C GLU A 222 -3.06 15.25 -22.40
N GLU A 223 -4.13 14.48 -22.58
CA GLU A 223 -5.23 14.43 -21.61
C GLU A 223 -4.76 13.95 -20.24
N LEU A 224 -3.90 12.93 -20.21
CA LEU A 224 -3.27 12.45 -18.98
C LEU A 224 -2.42 13.52 -18.29
N THR A 225 -1.57 14.25 -19.03
CA THR A 225 -0.76 15.33 -18.44
C THR A 225 -1.63 16.43 -17.81
N LYS A 226 -2.76 16.76 -18.44
CA LYS A 226 -3.74 17.71 -17.90
C LYS A 226 -4.43 17.16 -16.66
N ALA A 227 -4.90 15.91 -16.69
CA ALA A 227 -5.61 15.29 -15.58
C ALA A 227 -4.72 15.14 -14.33
N PHE A 228 -3.45 14.74 -14.51
CA PHE A 228 -2.51 14.70 -13.40
C PHE A 228 -2.18 16.08 -12.82
N HIS A 229 -2.09 17.10 -13.68
CA HIS A 229 -1.96 18.48 -13.20
C HIS A 229 -3.20 18.90 -12.40
N GLU A 230 -4.41 18.65 -12.90
CA GLU A 230 -5.66 18.94 -12.19
C GLU A 230 -5.73 18.23 -10.84
N ALA A 231 -5.34 16.96 -10.78
CA ALA A 231 -5.22 16.21 -9.54
C ALA A 231 -4.24 16.86 -8.55
N SER A 232 -3.16 17.49 -9.03
CA SER A 232 -2.14 18.13 -8.20
C SER A 232 -2.60 19.45 -7.56
N VAL A 233 -3.45 20.19 -8.27
CA VAL A 233 -3.97 21.50 -7.83
C VAL A 233 -5.33 21.40 -7.12
N THR A 234 -6.05 20.28 -7.27
CA THR A 234 -7.28 20.00 -6.51
C THR A 234 -6.95 19.87 -5.03
N LYS A 235 -7.69 20.60 -4.17
CA LYS A 235 -7.51 20.62 -2.71
C LYS A 235 -8.80 20.25 -1.99
N GLY A 236 -8.67 19.74 -0.77
CA GLY A 236 -9.78 19.38 0.11
C GLY A 236 -10.48 18.05 -0.20
N LYS A 237 -10.11 17.35 -1.28
CA LYS A 237 -10.60 16.01 -1.64
C LYS A 237 -9.57 15.25 -2.49
N PRO A 238 -9.55 13.91 -2.42
CA PRO A 238 -8.73 13.09 -3.30
C PRO A 238 -9.22 13.16 -4.77
N THR A 239 -8.34 12.82 -5.72
CA THR A 239 -8.70 12.76 -7.15
C THR A 239 -8.66 11.33 -7.66
N ALA A 240 -9.62 10.97 -8.51
CA ALA A 240 -9.64 9.72 -9.25
C ALA A 240 -9.61 10.01 -10.76
N ILE A 241 -8.63 9.46 -11.46
CA ILE A 241 -8.55 9.47 -12.92
C ILE A 241 -9.10 8.14 -13.42
N ILE A 242 -10.19 8.21 -14.18
CA ILE A 242 -10.91 7.08 -14.74
C ILE A 242 -10.50 6.97 -16.21
N ALA A 243 -9.43 6.23 -16.44
CA ALA A 243 -8.81 6.12 -17.75
C ALA A 243 -9.51 5.03 -18.56
N LYS A 244 -10.22 5.42 -19.63
CA LYS A 244 -10.72 4.46 -20.61
C LYS A 244 -9.53 3.95 -21.42
N THR A 245 -9.23 2.67 -21.33
CA THR A 245 -8.09 2.03 -22.00
C THR A 245 -8.54 0.77 -22.73
N PHE A 246 -7.62 0.14 -23.45
CA PHE A 246 -7.84 -1.17 -24.08
C PHE A 246 -6.78 -2.16 -23.63
N LYS A 247 -7.20 -3.34 -23.18
CA LYS A 247 -6.27 -4.39 -22.74
C LYS A 247 -5.47 -4.86 -23.96
N GLY A 248 -4.15 -4.95 -23.85
CA GLY A 248 -3.30 -5.26 -25.01
C GLY A 248 -3.18 -4.10 -26.01
N ARG A 249 -3.36 -2.83 -25.61
CA ARG A 249 -3.23 -1.67 -26.49
C ARG A 249 -1.98 -1.73 -27.38
N ASN A 250 -2.18 -1.47 -28.67
CA ASN A 250 -1.22 -1.54 -29.78
C ASN A 250 -0.66 -2.96 -30.02
N PHE A 251 -1.33 -4.02 -29.58
CA PHE A 251 -0.98 -5.40 -29.94
C PHE A 251 -1.94 -5.90 -31.02
N PRO A 252 -1.51 -5.96 -32.30
CA PRO A 252 -2.39 -6.33 -33.40
C PRO A 252 -3.04 -7.71 -33.17
N LYS A 253 -4.37 -7.81 -33.35
CA LYS A 253 -5.17 -9.03 -33.13
C LYS A 253 -5.18 -9.55 -31.68
N VAL A 254 -4.80 -8.72 -30.72
CA VAL A 254 -4.80 -9.02 -29.27
C VAL A 254 -5.44 -7.88 -28.48
N GLU A 255 -5.34 -6.64 -28.94
CA GLU A 255 -6.01 -5.50 -28.33
C GLU A 255 -7.52 -5.72 -28.21
N ASP A 256 -8.04 -5.49 -27.01
CA ASP A 256 -9.46 -5.65 -26.66
C ASP A 256 -10.01 -7.08 -26.81
N GLU A 257 -9.14 -8.08 -27.01
CA GLU A 257 -9.54 -9.49 -27.12
C GLU A 257 -9.53 -10.20 -25.76
N GLU A 258 -10.52 -11.06 -25.56
CA GLU A 258 -10.61 -11.93 -24.38
C GLU A 258 -9.51 -13.01 -24.40
N ASN A 259 -9.38 -13.74 -23.28
CA ASN A 259 -8.50 -14.92 -23.18
C ASN A 259 -6.99 -14.62 -23.39
N TRP A 260 -6.54 -13.38 -23.20
CA TRP A 260 -5.14 -12.95 -23.24
C TRP A 260 -4.58 -12.45 -21.90
N HIS A 261 -5.35 -12.54 -20.81
CA HIS A 261 -4.83 -12.24 -19.48
C HIS A 261 -3.84 -13.34 -19.03
N GLY A 262 -2.70 -12.92 -18.46
CA GLY A 262 -1.70 -13.86 -17.92
C GLY A 262 -0.95 -14.70 -18.97
N LYS A 263 -1.05 -14.32 -20.25
CA LYS A 263 -0.41 -15.05 -21.35
C LYS A 263 0.67 -14.18 -22.02
N PRO A 264 1.91 -14.68 -22.11
CA PRO A 264 2.88 -14.17 -23.06
C PRO A 264 2.34 -14.23 -24.50
N LEU A 265 2.84 -13.37 -25.38
CA LEU A 265 2.35 -13.29 -26.76
C LEU A 265 2.72 -14.49 -27.64
N GLY A 266 3.71 -15.28 -27.25
CA GLY A 266 4.17 -16.44 -28.01
C GLY A 266 4.62 -16.04 -29.42
N ASP A 267 4.04 -16.69 -30.43
CA ASP A 267 4.31 -16.47 -31.86
C ASP A 267 4.02 -15.04 -32.35
N LYS A 268 3.21 -14.27 -31.61
CA LYS A 268 2.84 -12.89 -31.96
C LYS A 268 3.85 -11.85 -31.44
N ALA A 269 4.83 -12.24 -30.63
CA ALA A 269 5.73 -11.31 -29.95
C ALA A 269 6.56 -10.47 -30.92
N ASP A 270 7.28 -11.10 -31.86
CA ASP A 270 8.20 -10.40 -32.76
C ASP A 270 7.47 -9.41 -33.67
N ALA A 271 6.37 -9.85 -34.31
CA ALA A 271 5.55 -8.98 -35.16
C ALA A 271 4.95 -7.80 -34.39
N THR A 272 4.56 -8.01 -33.12
CA THR A 272 4.06 -6.94 -32.25
C THR A 272 5.16 -5.97 -31.87
N ILE A 273 6.36 -6.46 -31.54
CA ILE A 273 7.52 -5.61 -31.22
C ILE A 273 7.91 -4.75 -32.43
N GLU A 274 7.96 -5.31 -33.65
CA GLU A 274 8.25 -4.54 -34.86
C GLU A 274 7.18 -3.50 -35.14
N HIS A 275 5.89 -3.82 -34.93
CA HIS A 275 4.83 -2.84 -35.01
C HIS A 275 5.04 -1.69 -34.01
N LEU A 276 5.32 -1.98 -32.74
CA LEU A 276 5.57 -0.97 -31.71
C LEU A 276 6.80 -0.11 -32.02
N LYS A 277 7.89 -0.69 -32.54
CA LYS A 277 9.07 0.05 -32.99
C LYS A 277 8.72 1.03 -34.11
N SER A 278 7.84 0.65 -35.04
CA SER A 278 7.39 1.54 -36.12
C SER A 278 6.60 2.77 -35.63
N LEU A 279 6.03 2.70 -34.41
CA LEU A 279 5.32 3.81 -33.78
C LEU A 279 6.25 4.78 -33.03
N ILE A 280 7.49 4.38 -32.75
CA ILE A 280 8.48 5.22 -32.05
C ILE A 280 9.08 6.20 -33.05
N LYS A 281 8.94 7.50 -32.78
CA LYS A 281 9.53 8.55 -33.64
C LYS A 281 10.97 8.87 -33.25
N ASN A 282 11.29 8.83 -31.96
CA ASN A 282 12.64 9.10 -31.45
C ASN A 282 13.25 7.82 -30.87
N ALA A 283 13.98 7.08 -31.72
CA ALA A 283 14.67 5.86 -31.31
C ALA A 283 15.95 6.10 -30.47
N GLY A 284 16.39 7.36 -30.37
CA GLY A 284 17.56 7.75 -29.60
C GLY A 284 17.38 7.63 -28.07
N PRO A 285 18.42 8.06 -27.31
CA PRO A 285 18.35 8.14 -25.86
C PRO A 285 17.19 9.03 -25.39
N LEU A 286 16.57 8.66 -24.27
CA LEU A 286 15.58 9.50 -23.61
C LEU A 286 16.22 10.84 -23.23
N GLN A 287 15.55 11.92 -23.56
CA GLN A 287 15.82 13.29 -23.15
C GLN A 287 15.00 13.68 -21.91
N LEU A 288 13.83 13.06 -21.74
CA LEU A 288 13.05 13.16 -20.52
C LEU A 288 13.65 12.30 -19.42
N HIS A 289 13.93 12.93 -18.29
CA HIS A 289 14.43 12.28 -17.10
C HIS A 289 13.48 12.52 -15.92
N PRO A 290 13.38 11.56 -14.99
CA PRO A 290 12.65 11.76 -13.76
C PRO A 290 13.12 13.02 -13.03
N GLN A 291 12.16 13.81 -12.56
CA GLN A 291 12.44 15.05 -11.85
C GLN A 291 12.57 14.77 -10.36
N LYS A 292 13.50 15.42 -9.67
CA LYS A 292 13.66 15.30 -8.21
C LYS A 292 12.53 16.03 -7.48
N PRO A 293 12.26 15.72 -6.19
CA PRO A 293 11.39 16.52 -5.34
C PRO A 293 11.70 18.01 -5.45
N LEU A 294 10.66 18.86 -5.54
CA LEU A 294 10.83 20.31 -5.61
C LEU A 294 11.47 20.86 -4.32
N VAL A 295 11.13 20.24 -3.19
CA VAL A 295 11.67 20.53 -1.88
C VAL A 295 11.88 19.19 -1.18
N GLU A 296 12.94 19.10 -0.37
CA GLU A 296 13.20 17.95 0.48
C GLU A 296 12.67 18.22 1.89
N ASP A 297 11.34 18.22 2.02
CA ASP A 297 10.61 18.69 3.21
C ASP A 297 10.08 17.58 4.12
N ALA A 298 10.27 16.30 3.77
CA ALA A 298 9.90 15.21 4.67
C ALA A 298 10.84 15.18 5.89
N PRO A 299 10.31 15.18 7.13
CA PRO A 299 11.14 15.26 8.32
C PRO A 299 11.97 13.99 8.52
N ALA A 300 13.11 14.13 9.18
CA ALA A 300 13.86 12.97 9.66
C ALA A 300 13.03 12.18 10.68
N THR A 301 13.12 10.84 10.64
CA THR A 301 12.40 9.94 11.54
C THR A 301 13.38 9.15 12.40
N ASN A 302 12.99 8.88 13.65
CA ASN A 302 13.71 7.95 14.51
C ASN A 302 12.69 7.02 15.18
N ILE A 303 12.59 5.80 14.65
CA ILE A 303 11.68 4.75 15.11
C ILE A 303 12.40 3.67 15.95
N SER A 304 13.58 4.00 16.47
CA SER A 304 14.42 3.09 17.28
C SER A 304 14.22 3.34 18.77
N ASN A 305 14.54 2.34 19.58
CA ASN A 305 14.64 2.43 21.06
C ASN A 305 13.38 3.00 21.72
N ILE A 306 12.21 2.54 21.30
CA ILE A 306 10.93 2.95 21.87
C ILE A 306 10.79 2.32 23.26
N GLN A 307 10.52 3.11 24.28
CA GLN A 307 10.43 2.63 25.67
C GLN A 307 9.19 3.18 26.35
N LEU A 308 8.75 2.52 27.41
CA LEU A 308 7.71 3.07 28.29
C LEU A 308 8.25 4.38 28.92
N SER A 309 7.46 5.46 28.84
CA SER A 309 7.79 6.75 29.51
C SER A 309 7.96 6.64 31.02
N SER A 310 7.37 5.60 31.62
CA SER A 310 7.45 5.26 33.03
C SER A 310 7.30 3.75 33.21
N PRO A 311 7.95 3.13 34.22
CA PRO A 311 7.83 1.69 34.45
C PRO A 311 6.36 1.28 34.73
N PRO A 312 6.02 -0.01 34.61
CA PRO A 312 4.76 -0.54 35.14
C PRO A 312 4.60 -0.16 36.61
N ASN A 313 3.38 0.15 37.03
CA ASN A 313 3.10 0.59 38.40
C ASN A 313 1.79 -0.03 38.91
N TYR A 314 1.81 -1.36 39.06
CA TYR A 314 0.70 -2.15 39.54
C TYR A 314 1.00 -2.78 40.90
N LYS A 315 -0.05 -3.08 41.67
CA LYS A 315 0.07 -3.85 42.92
C LYS A 315 -0.14 -5.34 42.61
N LEU A 316 0.69 -6.22 43.18
CA LEU A 316 0.44 -7.66 43.11
C LEU A 316 -0.98 -7.98 43.62
N GLY A 317 -1.70 -8.82 42.89
CA GLY A 317 -3.11 -9.15 43.16
C GLY A 317 -4.13 -8.14 42.63
N GLN A 318 -3.73 -6.93 42.21
CA GLN A 318 -4.63 -5.96 41.57
C GLN A 318 -5.29 -6.58 40.34
N LYS A 319 -6.60 -6.42 40.18
CA LYS A 319 -7.34 -6.91 39.02
C LYS A 319 -7.32 -5.86 37.91
N VAL A 320 -6.72 -6.19 36.76
CA VAL A 320 -6.65 -5.31 35.58
C VAL A 320 -6.85 -6.16 34.33
N ALA A 321 -7.63 -5.67 33.37
CA ALA A 321 -7.77 -6.36 32.08
C ALA A 321 -6.58 -6.02 31.16
N THR A 322 -6.04 -7.00 30.45
CA THR A 322 -4.88 -6.75 29.58
C THR A 322 -5.22 -5.82 28.41
N ARG A 323 -6.47 -5.79 27.94
CA ARG A 323 -6.92 -4.78 26.94
C ARG A 323 -6.82 -3.34 27.48
N GLU A 324 -7.09 -3.14 28.77
CA GLU A 324 -6.95 -1.81 29.38
C GLU A 324 -5.48 -1.45 29.53
N SER A 325 -4.66 -2.41 29.98
CA SER A 325 -3.21 -2.25 30.09
C SER A 325 -2.54 -1.96 28.75
N TYR A 326 -3.06 -2.50 27.64
CA TYR A 326 -2.60 -2.15 26.29
C TYR A 326 -2.78 -0.65 26.02
N GLY A 327 -3.95 -0.07 26.28
CA GLY A 327 -4.17 1.36 26.11
C GLY A 327 -3.25 2.22 26.98
N VAL A 328 -2.96 1.78 28.21
CA VAL A 328 -1.99 2.45 29.11
C VAL A 328 -0.58 2.39 28.52
N ALA A 329 -0.13 1.21 28.13
CA ALA A 329 1.21 1.00 27.57
C ALA A 329 1.42 1.77 26.26
N LEU A 330 0.43 1.72 25.37
CA LEU A 330 0.42 2.46 24.11
C LEU A 330 0.59 3.96 24.34
N THR A 331 -0.09 4.51 25.35
CA THR A 331 0.05 5.91 25.76
C THR A 331 1.48 6.19 26.23
N LYS A 332 2.06 5.33 27.08
CA LYS A 332 3.43 5.49 27.60
C LYS A 332 4.50 5.44 26.51
N ILE A 333 4.43 4.50 25.57
CA ILE A 333 5.40 4.44 24.46
C ILE A 333 5.21 5.62 23.49
N ALA A 334 3.97 6.12 23.35
CA ALA A 334 3.69 7.29 22.53
C ALA A 334 4.22 8.59 23.19
N GLU A 335 4.18 8.72 24.52
CA GLU A 335 4.83 9.83 25.24
C GLU A 335 6.35 9.83 25.01
N ASN A 336 6.97 8.66 24.90
CA ASN A 336 8.40 8.52 24.63
C ASN A 336 8.77 8.81 23.17
N ASN A 337 7.97 8.33 22.20
CA ASN A 337 8.29 8.46 20.78
C ASN A 337 7.09 8.98 19.96
N LYS A 338 7.31 10.12 19.27
CA LYS A 338 6.29 10.80 18.45
C LYS A 338 5.84 10.01 17.22
N HIS A 339 6.59 9.01 16.79
CA HIS A 339 6.29 8.18 15.62
C HIS A 339 5.34 7.02 15.95
N VAL A 340 5.04 6.76 17.23
CA VAL A 340 4.00 5.79 17.61
C VAL A 340 2.64 6.37 17.31
N ILE A 341 1.84 5.63 16.54
CA ILE A 341 0.48 5.99 16.13
C ILE A 341 -0.47 4.82 16.43
N ALA A 342 -1.74 5.13 16.69
CA ALA A 342 -2.78 4.12 16.85
C ALA A 342 -3.80 4.21 15.71
N LEU A 343 -4.26 3.06 15.24
CA LEU A 343 -5.36 2.93 14.29
C LEU A 343 -6.35 1.93 14.85
N ASP A 344 -7.64 2.23 14.79
CA ASP A 344 -8.70 1.36 15.30
C ASP A 344 -9.90 1.34 14.38
N GLY A 345 -10.64 0.23 14.37
CA GLY A 345 -11.84 0.05 13.56
C GLY A 345 -13.13 0.21 14.35
N ASP A 346 -13.42 1.42 14.82
CA ASP A 346 -14.57 1.78 15.67
C ASP A 346 -14.77 0.95 16.95
N THR A 347 -13.68 0.40 17.50
CA THR A 347 -13.68 -0.39 18.76
C THR A 347 -12.81 0.22 19.84
N LYS A 348 -12.34 1.46 19.65
CA LYS A 348 -11.38 2.19 20.50
C LYS A 348 -11.69 2.23 22.00
N ASN A 349 -12.98 2.28 22.35
CA ASN A 349 -13.46 2.29 23.74
C ASN A 349 -13.43 0.90 24.38
N SER A 350 -13.40 -0.15 23.54
CA SER A 350 -13.35 -1.55 23.93
C SER A 350 -11.92 -2.09 23.92
N THR A 351 -11.11 -1.67 22.95
CA THR A 351 -9.67 -1.96 22.87
C THR A 351 -8.85 -1.06 23.80
N TYR A 352 -9.41 0.08 24.24
CA TYR A 352 -8.71 1.15 24.96
C TYR A 352 -7.62 1.87 24.15
N SER A 353 -7.58 1.71 22.83
CA SER A 353 -6.64 2.44 21.96
C SER A 353 -6.88 3.94 21.99
N GLU A 354 -8.10 4.40 22.34
CA GLU A 354 -8.41 5.82 22.49
C GLU A 354 -7.58 6.53 23.57
N LYS A 355 -6.96 5.80 24.52
CA LYS A 355 -6.13 6.39 25.57
C LYS A 355 -4.96 7.19 24.98
N ILE A 356 -4.45 6.83 23.80
CA ILE A 356 -3.38 7.57 23.11
C ILE A 356 -3.78 9.02 22.78
N LYS A 357 -5.08 9.32 22.64
CA LYS A 357 -5.60 10.67 22.37
C LYS A 357 -5.25 11.65 23.47
N LYS A 358 -4.96 11.17 24.68
CA LYS A 358 -4.45 12.00 25.80
C LYS A 358 -3.08 12.58 25.49
N VAL A 359 -2.26 11.88 24.71
CA VAL A 359 -0.94 12.39 24.29
C VAL A 359 -1.08 13.30 23.08
N SER A 360 -1.85 12.88 22.07
CA SER A 360 -2.22 13.72 20.93
C SER A 360 -3.35 13.07 20.15
N THR A 361 -4.38 13.85 19.83
CA THR A 361 -5.49 13.42 18.96
C THR A 361 -5.02 13.12 17.54
N ASP A 362 -3.97 13.78 17.08
CA ASP A 362 -3.41 13.63 15.73
C ASP A 362 -2.69 12.28 15.55
N ARG A 363 -2.38 11.59 16.66
CA ARG A 363 -1.72 10.28 16.68
C ARG A 363 -2.69 9.11 16.73
N TYR A 364 -3.99 9.39 16.68
CA TYR A 364 -5.03 8.39 16.56
C TYR A 364 -5.72 8.53 15.20
N VAL A 365 -5.85 7.41 14.49
CA VAL A 365 -6.56 7.32 13.21
C VAL A 365 -7.80 6.44 13.39
N GLU A 366 -8.96 6.97 13.07
CA GLU A 366 -10.20 6.20 13.02
C GLU A 366 -10.33 5.57 11.64
N CYS A 367 -10.39 4.25 11.56
CA CYS A 367 -10.57 3.54 10.31
C CYS A 367 -12.00 3.02 10.12
N PHE A 368 -12.89 3.23 11.09
CA PHE A 368 -14.28 2.76 11.06
C PHE A 368 -14.39 1.23 10.99
N ILE A 369 -15.59 0.70 10.78
CA ILE A 369 -15.85 -0.74 10.64
C ILE A 369 -15.38 -1.20 9.24
N ALA A 370 -14.07 -1.29 9.06
CA ALA A 370 -13.39 -1.58 7.80
C ALA A 370 -11.99 -2.19 8.06
N GLU A 371 -11.94 -3.40 8.63
CA GLU A 371 -10.69 -3.99 9.11
C GLU A 371 -9.66 -4.24 8.00
N GLN A 372 -10.11 -4.54 6.78
CA GLN A 372 -9.21 -4.72 5.64
C GLN A 372 -8.47 -3.41 5.35
N ASN A 373 -9.21 -2.30 5.24
CA ASN A 373 -8.62 -1.00 5.04
C ASN A 373 -7.81 -0.52 6.25
N LEU A 374 -8.27 -0.77 7.48
CA LEU A 374 -7.52 -0.49 8.71
C LEU A 374 -6.10 -1.07 8.65
N VAL A 375 -5.98 -2.36 8.29
CA VAL A 375 -4.67 -3.02 8.17
C VAL A 375 -3.87 -2.44 6.99
N GLY A 376 -4.49 -2.24 5.83
CA GLY A 376 -3.82 -1.67 4.66
C GLY A 376 -3.26 -0.26 4.91
N VAL A 377 -4.04 0.61 5.55
CA VAL A 377 -3.63 1.97 5.94
C VAL A 377 -2.46 1.92 6.91
N ALA A 378 -2.48 1.01 7.89
CA ALA A 378 -1.39 0.85 8.83
C ALA A 378 -0.08 0.39 8.15
N ILE A 379 -0.17 -0.55 7.20
CA ILE A 379 0.97 -0.96 6.39
C ILE A 379 1.53 0.24 5.61
N GLY A 380 0.67 1.03 4.98
CA GLY A 380 1.07 2.25 4.28
C GLY A 380 1.72 3.30 5.19
N ALA A 381 1.23 3.43 6.43
CA ALA A 381 1.80 4.34 7.41
C ALA A 381 3.19 3.89 7.92
N ALA A 382 3.45 2.58 7.94
CA ALA A 382 4.75 2.01 8.32
C ALA A 382 5.81 2.11 7.21
N CYS A 383 5.39 2.22 5.94
CA CYS A 383 6.31 2.26 4.80
C CYS A 383 7.41 3.31 4.99
N ARG A 384 8.64 3.00 4.56
CA ARG A 384 9.83 3.86 4.71
C ARG A 384 10.13 4.31 6.15
N GLY A 385 9.64 3.58 7.16
CA GLY A 385 9.91 3.86 8.57
C GLY A 385 9.40 5.23 9.02
N ARG A 386 8.25 5.67 8.48
CA ARG A 386 7.65 6.96 8.84
C ARG A 386 6.98 6.93 10.21
N THR A 387 6.33 5.81 10.54
CA THR A 387 5.60 5.61 11.80
C THR A 387 5.83 4.20 12.36
N VAL A 388 5.46 4.02 13.63
CA VAL A 388 5.33 2.71 14.31
C VAL A 388 3.85 2.51 14.65
N PRO A 389 3.08 1.88 13.75
CA PRO A 389 1.64 1.76 13.92
C PRO A 389 1.25 0.62 14.86
N PHE A 390 0.26 0.90 15.70
CA PHE A 390 -0.50 -0.06 16.48
C PHE A 390 -1.94 -0.09 15.98
N VAL A 391 -2.31 -1.21 15.37
CA VAL A 391 -3.66 -1.48 14.87
C VAL A 391 -4.43 -2.25 15.93
N SER A 392 -5.66 -1.85 16.23
CA SER A 392 -6.50 -2.55 17.20
C SER A 392 -7.93 -2.76 16.72
N THR A 393 -8.42 -3.97 17.01
CA THR A 393 -9.84 -4.36 16.94
C THR A 393 -10.04 -5.57 17.85
N PHE A 394 -11.16 -6.27 17.75
CA PHE A 394 -11.33 -7.57 18.41
C PHE A 394 -10.49 -8.60 17.65
N ALA A 395 -9.85 -9.52 18.36
CA ALA A 395 -9.01 -10.56 17.75
C ALA A 395 -9.78 -11.38 16.70
N ALA A 396 -11.08 -11.61 16.94
CA ALA A 396 -11.99 -12.25 15.99
C ALA A 396 -12.05 -11.50 14.65
N PHE A 397 -12.06 -10.16 14.64
CA PHE A 397 -12.25 -9.36 13.44
C PHE A 397 -10.97 -9.17 12.63
N PHE A 398 -9.79 -9.48 13.17
CA PHE A 398 -8.60 -9.60 12.33
C PHE A 398 -8.70 -10.72 11.28
N THR A 399 -9.61 -11.70 11.47
CA THR A 399 -9.92 -12.69 10.41
C THR A 399 -10.47 -12.03 9.14
N ARG A 400 -11.17 -10.88 9.27
CA ARG A 400 -11.65 -10.08 8.15
C ARG A 400 -10.51 -9.50 7.32
N ALA A 401 -9.35 -9.28 7.92
CA ALA A 401 -8.17 -8.66 7.31
C ALA A 401 -7.00 -9.64 7.13
N PHE A 402 -7.24 -10.95 7.17
CA PHE A 402 -6.16 -11.94 7.16
C PHE A 402 -5.31 -11.85 5.89
N ASP A 403 -5.91 -11.60 4.73
CA ASP A 403 -5.16 -11.44 3.48
C ASP A 403 -4.27 -10.19 3.48
N GLN A 404 -4.72 -9.09 4.10
CA GLN A 404 -3.90 -7.88 4.27
C GLN A 404 -2.75 -8.12 5.27
N ILE A 405 -2.98 -8.88 6.34
CA ILE A 405 -1.91 -9.27 7.29
C ILE A 405 -0.88 -10.17 6.59
N ARG A 406 -1.34 -11.15 5.81
CA ARG A 406 -0.48 -12.04 4.99
C ARG A 406 0.36 -11.25 4.00
N MET A 407 -0.26 -10.32 3.26
CA MET A 407 0.45 -9.44 2.33
C MET A 407 1.34 -8.43 3.06
N GLY A 408 1.03 -8.05 4.30
CA GLY A 408 1.90 -7.25 5.16
C GLY A 408 3.22 -7.95 5.47
N ALA A 409 3.20 -9.25 5.75
CA ALA A 409 4.42 -10.03 5.93
C ALA A 409 5.23 -10.18 4.63
N ILE A 410 4.57 -10.42 3.49
CA ILE A 410 5.22 -10.39 2.16
C ILE A 410 5.83 -9.01 1.89
N SER A 411 5.17 -7.94 2.36
CA SER A 411 5.64 -6.56 2.28
C SER A 411 6.68 -6.21 3.34
N GLN A 412 7.15 -7.18 4.14
CA GLN A 412 8.14 -6.97 5.20
C GLN A 412 7.77 -5.81 6.15
N THR A 413 6.48 -5.68 6.45
CA THR A 413 5.95 -4.58 7.27
C THR A 413 6.35 -4.72 8.74
N ASN A 414 6.41 -3.58 9.45
CA ASN A 414 6.66 -3.52 10.90
C ASN A 414 5.43 -2.94 11.60
N VAL A 415 4.30 -3.66 11.51
CA VAL A 415 3.01 -3.24 12.10
C VAL A 415 2.71 -4.10 13.32
N ASN A 416 2.19 -3.46 14.37
CA ASN A 416 1.77 -4.10 15.61
C ASN A 416 0.25 -4.25 15.62
N PHE A 417 -0.25 -5.43 15.92
CA PHE A 417 -1.68 -5.80 15.89
C PHE A 417 -2.13 -6.18 17.29
N ALA A 418 -2.96 -5.37 17.94
CA ALA A 418 -3.53 -5.64 19.25
C ALA A 418 -4.96 -6.17 19.11
N GLY A 419 -5.13 -7.49 19.25
CA GLY A 419 -6.44 -8.15 19.18
C GLY A 419 -7.03 -8.33 20.56
N SER A 420 -8.10 -7.60 20.87
CA SER A 420 -8.81 -7.70 22.15
C SER A 420 -9.88 -8.80 22.13
N HIS A 421 -10.59 -9.00 23.24
CA HIS A 421 -11.77 -9.88 23.29
C HIS A 421 -11.47 -11.33 22.86
N CYS A 422 -10.32 -11.84 23.26
CA CYS A 422 -9.92 -13.19 22.89
C CYS A 422 -10.61 -14.28 23.74
N GLY A 423 -10.93 -15.41 23.10
CA GLY A 423 -11.48 -16.60 23.73
C GLY A 423 -12.91 -16.48 24.26
N VAL A 424 -13.39 -17.56 24.88
CA VAL A 424 -14.75 -17.64 25.46
C VAL A 424 -14.95 -16.71 26.67
N SER A 425 -13.85 -16.22 27.25
CA SER A 425 -13.86 -15.39 28.46
C SER A 425 -14.53 -14.02 28.32
N ILE A 426 -14.94 -13.66 27.10
CA ILE A 426 -15.66 -12.41 26.86
C ILE A 426 -17.09 -12.43 27.42
N GLY A 427 -17.69 -13.62 27.54
CA GLY A 427 -19.04 -13.80 28.10
C GLY A 427 -20.15 -13.65 27.06
N GLU A 428 -21.04 -12.71 27.32
CA GLU A 428 -22.41 -12.67 26.81
C GLU A 428 -22.56 -12.31 25.33
N ASP A 429 -21.55 -11.65 24.72
CA ASP A 429 -21.59 -11.29 23.29
C ASP A 429 -21.61 -12.53 22.38
N GLY A 430 -21.17 -13.69 22.88
CA GLY A 430 -21.23 -14.94 22.15
C GLY A 430 -20.12 -15.13 21.11
N PRO A 431 -20.17 -16.23 20.33
CA PRO A 431 -19.04 -16.73 19.54
C PRO A 431 -18.64 -15.82 18.38
N SER A 432 -19.51 -14.93 17.90
CA SER A 432 -19.17 -13.97 16.84
C SER A 432 -18.08 -12.98 17.24
N GLN A 433 -17.87 -12.73 18.53
CA GLN A 433 -16.86 -11.81 19.06
C GLN A 433 -15.66 -12.55 19.65
N MET A 434 -15.76 -13.87 19.85
CA MET A 434 -14.71 -14.68 20.47
C MET A 434 -13.57 -14.93 19.49
N GLY A 435 -12.40 -14.31 19.71
CA GLY A 435 -11.19 -14.69 18.96
C GLY A 435 -10.74 -16.09 19.38
N LEU A 436 -10.96 -17.11 18.55
CA LEU A 436 -10.66 -18.51 18.86
C LEU A 436 -9.59 -19.11 17.94
N GLU A 437 -9.45 -18.55 16.75
CA GLU A 437 -8.51 -18.94 15.70
C GLU A 437 -7.34 -17.96 15.54
N ASP A 438 -7.34 -16.87 16.30
CA ASP A 438 -6.39 -15.76 16.15
C ASP A 438 -4.92 -16.18 16.38
N ILE A 439 -4.67 -17.02 17.39
CA ILE A 439 -3.32 -17.58 17.60
C ILE A 439 -2.90 -18.45 16.41
N ALA A 440 -3.80 -19.26 15.86
CA ALA A 440 -3.48 -20.10 14.71
C ALA A 440 -3.17 -19.21 13.48
N MET A 441 -4.05 -18.24 13.21
CA MET A 441 -3.91 -17.29 12.11
C MET A 441 -2.56 -16.56 12.15
N PHE A 442 -2.23 -15.88 13.26
CA PHE A 442 -0.97 -15.12 13.34
C PHE A 442 0.28 -16.02 13.38
N ARG A 443 0.19 -17.25 13.89
CA ARG A 443 1.31 -18.21 13.82
C ARG A 443 1.59 -18.75 12.41
N THR A 444 0.62 -18.67 11.49
CA THR A 444 0.85 -19.03 10.09
C THR A 444 1.55 -17.91 9.30
N ILE A 445 1.63 -16.70 9.84
CA ILE A 445 2.30 -15.57 9.21
C ILE A 445 3.83 -15.71 9.37
N PRO A 446 4.60 -15.82 8.26
CA PRO A 446 6.04 -15.97 8.34
C PRO A 446 6.71 -14.79 9.04
N GLY A 447 7.61 -15.08 9.99
CA GLY A 447 8.34 -14.05 10.75
C GLY A 447 7.50 -13.28 11.77
N ALA A 448 6.24 -13.66 12.01
CA ALA A 448 5.42 -13.00 13.02
C ALA A 448 5.86 -13.33 14.45
N THR A 449 5.74 -12.34 15.34
CA THR A 449 5.92 -12.53 16.78
C THR A 449 4.56 -12.46 17.47
N VAL A 450 4.20 -13.50 18.22
CA VAL A 450 2.90 -13.59 18.92
C VAL A 450 3.11 -13.43 20.42
N PHE A 451 2.63 -12.31 20.97
CA PHE A 451 2.57 -12.01 22.38
C PHE A 451 1.18 -12.35 22.93
N TYR A 452 1.14 -13.06 24.06
CA TYR A 452 -0.08 -13.27 24.81
C TYR A 452 0.18 -12.97 26.30
N PRO A 453 0.11 -11.69 26.71
CA PRO A 453 0.32 -11.28 28.08
C PRO A 453 -0.80 -11.78 29.01
N SER A 454 -0.42 -12.26 30.19
CA SER A 454 -1.33 -12.86 31.18
C SER A 454 -1.84 -11.87 32.24
N ASP A 455 -1.14 -10.74 32.40
CA ASP A 455 -1.48 -9.68 33.34
C ASP A 455 -1.07 -8.29 32.81
N ALA A 456 -1.30 -7.24 33.59
CA ALA A 456 -0.99 -5.88 33.17
C ALA A 456 0.52 -5.62 32.98
N VAL A 457 1.38 -6.14 33.87
CA VAL A 457 2.83 -5.93 33.77
C VAL A 457 3.39 -6.56 32.51
N SER A 458 3.06 -7.83 32.26
CA SER A 458 3.46 -8.53 31.03
C SER A 458 2.88 -7.87 29.78
N CYS A 459 1.68 -7.27 29.86
CA CYS A 459 1.09 -6.53 28.76
C CYS A 459 1.85 -5.26 28.42
N GLU A 460 2.19 -4.42 29.40
CA GLU A 460 2.97 -3.20 29.11
C GLU A 460 4.33 -3.52 28.47
N ARG A 461 4.99 -4.58 28.96
CA ARG A 461 6.27 -5.05 28.42
C ARG A 461 6.14 -5.65 27.03
N ALA A 462 5.06 -6.38 26.74
CA ALA A 462 4.78 -6.88 25.39
C ALA A 462 4.61 -5.73 24.37
N ILE A 463 3.94 -4.64 24.75
CA ILE A 463 3.78 -3.47 23.89
C ILE A 463 5.13 -2.78 23.63
N GLU A 464 5.94 -2.57 24.66
CA GLU A 464 7.31 -2.04 24.54
C GLU A 464 8.19 -2.92 23.62
N LEU A 465 8.17 -4.25 23.82
CA LEU A 465 8.92 -5.19 22.99
C LEU A 465 8.44 -5.19 21.54
N SER A 466 7.13 -5.21 21.32
CA SER A 466 6.54 -5.21 19.97
C SER A 466 6.94 -3.97 19.16
N ALA A 467 6.95 -2.78 19.80
CA ALA A 467 7.36 -1.53 19.16
C ALA A 467 8.80 -1.55 18.62
N ASN A 468 9.67 -2.42 19.16
CA ASN A 468 11.07 -2.58 18.76
C ASN A 468 11.33 -3.88 18.00
N THR A 469 10.30 -4.69 17.73
CA THR A 469 10.42 -5.98 17.05
C THR A 469 10.02 -5.80 15.59
N LYS A 470 10.87 -6.28 14.67
CA LYS A 470 10.57 -6.23 13.22
C LYS A 470 9.50 -7.27 12.85
N GLY A 471 8.81 -7.01 11.75
CA GLY A 471 7.79 -7.91 11.22
C GLY A 471 6.40 -7.67 11.80
N VAL A 472 5.52 -8.64 11.56
CA VAL A 472 4.15 -8.65 12.08
C VAL A 472 4.19 -9.03 13.56
N CYS A 473 3.83 -8.10 14.46
CA CYS A 473 3.71 -8.39 15.89
C CYS A 473 2.24 -8.47 16.28
N PHE A 474 1.78 -9.61 16.82
CA PHE A 474 0.42 -9.76 17.33
C PHE A 474 0.42 -9.78 18.86
N ILE A 475 -0.44 -8.98 19.48
CA ILE A 475 -0.63 -8.89 20.93
C ILE A 475 -2.07 -9.26 21.25
N ARG A 476 -2.25 -10.44 21.84
CA ARG A 476 -3.56 -10.98 22.22
C ARG A 476 -3.97 -10.46 23.60
N THR A 477 -5.04 -9.67 23.68
CA THR A 477 -5.52 -9.09 24.94
C THR A 477 -6.91 -9.60 25.32
N SER A 478 -7.18 -9.65 26.63
CA SER A 478 -8.35 -10.29 27.22
C SER A 478 -9.35 -9.26 27.78
N ARG A 479 -10.64 -9.59 27.69
CA ARG A 479 -11.74 -8.78 28.25
C ARG A 479 -11.77 -8.75 29.79
N PRO A 480 -11.74 -9.90 30.50
CA PRO A 480 -11.85 -9.91 31.96
C PRO A 480 -10.60 -9.36 32.63
N ALA A 481 -10.79 -8.78 33.83
CA ALA A 481 -9.68 -8.37 34.68
C ALA A 481 -9.03 -9.60 35.35
N THR A 482 -7.72 -9.77 35.17
CA THR A 482 -6.93 -10.82 35.81
C THR A 482 -6.03 -10.22 36.89
N ALA A 483 -5.56 -11.05 37.83
CA ALA A 483 -4.69 -10.56 38.90
C ALA A 483 -3.30 -10.25 38.32
N VAL A 484 -2.70 -9.15 38.76
CA VAL A 484 -1.27 -8.86 38.53
C VAL A 484 -0.45 -9.88 39.31
N ILE A 485 0.37 -10.64 38.59
CA ILE A 485 1.16 -11.75 39.12
C ILE A 485 2.67 -11.50 39.00
N TYR A 486 3.09 -10.63 38.09
CA TYR A 486 4.49 -10.26 37.93
C TYR A 486 4.82 -8.98 38.71
N PRO A 487 5.97 -8.91 39.42
CA PRO A 487 6.52 -7.66 39.90
C PRO A 487 6.80 -6.66 38.76
N ASN A 488 6.65 -5.36 39.00
CA ASN A 488 6.77 -4.30 37.98
C ASN A 488 8.16 -4.26 37.29
N GLU A 489 9.19 -4.67 38.02
CA GLU A 489 10.59 -4.76 37.62
C GLU A 489 10.93 -6.03 36.82
N THR A 490 9.97 -6.93 36.64
CA THR A 490 10.17 -8.17 35.87
C THR A 490 10.60 -7.82 34.44
N VAL A 491 11.72 -8.41 34.02
CA VAL A 491 12.25 -8.27 32.66
C VAL A 491 11.66 -9.37 31.78
N PHE A 492 11.10 -8.96 30.65
CA PHE A 492 10.58 -9.86 29.63
C PHE A 492 11.43 -9.76 28.38
N GLN A 493 11.48 -10.85 27.61
CA GLN A 493 12.18 -10.91 26.34
C GLN A 493 11.36 -11.74 25.36
N VAL A 494 11.50 -11.43 24.07
CA VAL A 494 10.98 -12.31 23.01
C VAL A 494 11.79 -13.60 23.04
N ILE A 495 11.12 -14.73 23.27
CA ILE A 495 11.78 -16.04 23.27
C ILE A 495 12.02 -16.46 21.81
N GLY A 496 13.21 -16.15 21.31
CA GLY A 496 13.84 -16.79 20.15
C GLY A 496 13.23 -16.53 18.77
N SER A 497 13.98 -15.81 17.94
CA SER A 497 14.27 -16.26 16.57
C SER A 497 15.74 -15.99 16.26
N LYS A 498 16.64 -16.88 16.71
CA LYS A 498 17.94 -17.03 16.04
C LYS A 498 17.64 -17.59 14.65
N PHE A 499 17.36 -16.72 13.69
CA PHE A 499 17.58 -17.07 12.30
C PHE A 499 19.11 -17.17 12.15
N TYR A 500 19.62 -18.39 12.08
CA TYR A 500 20.97 -18.59 11.56
C TYR A 500 21.00 -18.04 10.13
N PRO A 501 22.07 -17.31 9.76
CA PRO A 501 22.14 -16.53 8.52
C PRO A 501 21.91 -17.35 7.25
#